data_AF-A0A933ATA0-F1
#
_entry.id   AF-A0A933ATA0-F1
#
_cell.length_a   1.000
_cell.length_b   1.000
_cell.length_c   1.000
_cell.angle_alpha   90.00
_cell.angle_beta   90.00
_cell.angle_gamma   90.00
#
_symmetry.space_group_name_H-M   'P 1'
#
loop_
_entity.id
_entity.type
_entity.pdbx_description
1 polymer ?
#
loop_
_entity_poly.entity_id
_entity_poly.type
_entity_poly.pdbx_seq_one_letter_code
_entity_poly.pdbx_strand_id
1 'polypeptide(L)'
;MKFVEPYRCGSWAITVSGPTATPTPTFWDLSSSTKAASSTTANPGDILTYTITIVNTGNGVASGVRMTDRVPANTTYAEGSVTSTTGTSASFGTAWYDQGNNSVFWNGTVAAGDLVTITFRVTVNLVLDDNTSAIRREDDQ
;
A
#
# COMPACT_ATOMS: atom_id res chain seq x y z
N MET A 1 33.94 35.28 -52.68
CA MET A 1 34.41 34.24 -51.74
C MET A 1 35.34 34.91 -50.74
N LYS A 2 34.95 34.97 -49.45
CA LYS A 2 35.83 35.07 -48.25
C LYS A 2 36.65 36.37 -48.08
N PHE A 3 36.78 37.04 -46.93
CA PHE A 3 36.32 36.92 -45.55
C PHE A 3 36.30 38.36 -45.01
N VAL A 4 35.24 38.81 -44.33
CA VAL A 4 35.28 40.02 -43.51
C VAL A 4 34.72 39.66 -42.14
N GLU A 5 35.60 39.55 -41.15
CA GLU A 5 35.23 39.64 -39.73
C GLU A 5 36.12 40.73 -39.12
N PRO A 6 35.53 41.62 -38.32
CA PRO A 6 35.67 41.37 -36.91
C PRO A 6 34.35 41.65 -36.20
N TYR A 7 33.47 40.66 -36.09
CA TYR A 7 32.57 40.65 -34.95
C TYR A 7 33.42 40.26 -33.75
N ARG A 8 33.90 41.26 -33.01
CA ARG A 8 34.23 41.03 -31.60
C ARG A 8 32.94 40.57 -30.95
N CYS A 9 32.79 39.26 -30.79
CA CYS A 9 31.78 38.72 -29.90
C CYS A 9 32.16 39.23 -28.52
N GLY A 10 31.48 40.30 -28.07
CA GLY A 10 31.68 40.85 -26.75
C GLY A 10 31.53 39.71 -25.75
N SER A 11 32.57 39.48 -24.95
CA SER A 11 32.49 38.58 -23.81
C SER A 11 31.50 39.19 -22.81
N TRP A 12 30.22 38.86 -22.96
CA TRP A 12 29.24 39.10 -21.91
C TRP A 12 29.08 37.80 -21.13
N ALA A 13 29.86 37.66 -20.05
CA ALA A 13 29.57 36.66 -19.06
C ALA A 13 28.54 37.25 -18.09
N ILE A 14 27.29 36.81 -18.16
CA ILE A 14 26.37 37.00 -17.02
C ILE A 14 26.68 35.87 -16.05
N THR A 15 27.33 36.20 -14.94
CA THR A 15 27.40 35.28 -13.80
C THR A 15 26.28 35.65 -12.85
N VAL A 16 25.15 34.92 -12.92
CA VAL A 16 24.16 34.95 -11.84
C VAL A 16 24.60 33.92 -10.81
N SER A 17 25.38 34.33 -9.82
CA SER A 17 25.52 33.54 -8.60
C SER A 17 24.29 33.80 -7.74
N GLY A 18 23.27 32.94 -7.88
CA GLY A 18 22.11 32.95 -6.97
C GLY A 18 22.49 32.47 -5.57
N PRO A 19 21.63 32.69 -4.55
CA PRO A 19 21.88 32.14 -3.23
C PRO A 19 22.02 30.62 -3.33
N THR A 20 23.14 30.09 -2.84
CA THR A 20 23.32 28.65 -2.72
C THR A 20 22.39 28.16 -1.62
N ALA A 21 21.22 27.63 -2.02
CA ALA A 21 20.33 26.96 -1.06
C ALA A 21 21.11 25.82 -0.42
N THR A 22 21.17 25.79 0.91
CA THR A 22 21.72 24.63 1.62
C THR A 22 20.82 23.44 1.31
N PRO A 23 21.32 22.30 0.83
CA PRO A 23 20.47 21.15 0.55
C PRO A 23 19.77 20.74 1.86
N THR A 24 18.45 20.83 1.89
CA THR A 24 17.67 20.30 3.02
C THR A 24 17.87 18.80 3.07
N PRO A 25 18.28 18.21 4.20
CA PRO A 25 18.40 16.77 4.31
C PRO A 25 17.03 16.13 4.05
N THR A 26 17.02 15.05 3.28
CA THR A 26 15.81 14.32 2.90
C THR A 26 15.67 13.05 3.74
N PHE A 27 14.49 12.87 4.35
CA PHE A 27 14.15 11.70 5.14
C PHE A 27 12.75 11.22 4.75
N TRP A 28 12.57 9.91 4.71
CA TRP A 28 11.25 9.30 4.63
C TRP A 28 10.64 9.20 6.03
N ASP A 29 9.32 9.20 6.11
CA ASP A 29 8.59 8.99 7.36
C ASP A 29 7.29 8.24 7.07
N LEU A 30 7.20 6.98 7.51
CA LEU A 30 6.03 6.12 7.32
C LEU A 30 5.14 6.00 8.57
N SER A 31 5.44 6.76 9.62
CA SER A 31 4.83 6.59 10.94
C SER A 31 3.32 6.86 10.98
N SER A 32 2.80 7.64 10.02
CA SER A 32 1.38 7.98 9.90
C SER A 32 0.54 6.93 9.15
N SER A 33 1.11 5.77 8.83
CA SER A 33 0.41 4.69 8.13
C SER A 33 -0.68 4.05 9.02
N THR A 34 -1.78 3.60 8.41
CA THR A 34 -2.97 3.12 9.15
C THR A 34 -3.57 1.85 8.54
N LYS A 35 -4.42 1.17 9.33
CA LYS A 35 -5.28 0.07 8.89
C LYS A 35 -6.69 0.28 9.43
N ALA A 36 -7.68 0.03 8.59
CA ALA A 36 -9.09 0.07 8.95
C ALA A 36 -9.83 -1.15 8.37
N ALA A 37 -10.85 -1.62 9.09
CA ALA A 37 -11.83 -2.57 8.58
C ALA A 37 -13.09 -1.82 8.14
N SER A 38 -13.85 -2.38 7.19
CA SER A 38 -15.12 -1.82 6.73
C SER A 38 -16.20 -1.78 7.80
N SER A 39 -16.05 -2.56 8.88
CA SER A 39 -16.95 -2.57 10.03
C SER A 39 -16.18 -2.95 11.31
N THR A 40 -16.62 -2.41 12.45
CA THR A 40 -16.12 -2.79 13.79
C THR A 40 -16.84 -4.00 14.38
N THR A 41 -17.95 -4.42 13.75
CA THR A 41 -18.76 -5.59 14.15
C THR A 41 -19.05 -6.45 12.94
N ALA A 42 -19.04 -7.77 13.10
CA ALA A 42 -19.31 -8.70 12.01
C ALA A 42 -19.99 -9.97 12.53
N ASN A 43 -20.93 -10.51 11.77
CA ASN A 43 -21.58 -11.78 12.01
C ASN A 43 -20.86 -12.90 11.23
N PRO A 44 -21.03 -14.17 11.65
CA PRO A 44 -20.55 -15.31 10.87
C PRO A 44 -21.09 -15.26 9.43
N GLY A 45 -20.22 -15.44 8.45
CA GLY A 45 -20.53 -15.34 7.02
C GLY A 45 -20.35 -13.94 6.41
N ASP A 46 -20.17 -12.89 7.21
CA ASP A 46 -19.96 -11.54 6.69
C ASP A 46 -18.62 -11.42 5.95
N ILE A 47 -18.57 -10.56 4.94
CA ILE A 47 -17.35 -10.18 4.24
C ILE A 47 -16.86 -8.84 4.78
N LEU A 48 -15.65 -8.82 5.31
CA LEU A 48 -14.96 -7.61 5.75
C LEU A 48 -13.91 -7.19 4.72
N THR A 49 -13.93 -5.91 4.36
CA THR A 49 -12.85 -5.30 3.57
C THR A 49 -11.89 -4.60 4.52
N TYR A 50 -10.61 -4.94 4.42
CA TYR A 50 -9.53 -4.25 5.11
C TYR A 50 -8.83 -3.28 4.16
N THR A 51 -8.55 -2.09 4.65
CA THR A 51 -7.83 -1.03 3.95
C THR A 51 -6.62 -0.63 4.77
N ILE A 52 -5.43 -0.81 4.22
CA ILE A 52 -4.14 -0.38 4.77
C ILE A 52 -3.65 0.80 3.94
N THR A 53 -3.35 1.91 4.60
CA THR A 53 -2.79 3.10 3.95
C THR A 53 -1.35 3.28 4.42
N ILE A 54 -0.40 3.11 3.52
CA ILE A 54 1.02 3.42 3.77
C ILE A 54 1.25 4.84 3.25
N VAL A 55 1.59 5.77 4.14
CA VAL A 55 1.80 7.18 3.78
C VAL A 55 3.24 7.58 4.10
N ASN A 56 3.88 8.32 3.21
CA ASN A 56 5.18 8.91 3.45
C ASN A 56 5.05 10.42 3.68
N THR A 57 5.04 10.84 4.94
CA THR A 57 4.96 12.27 5.35
C THR A 57 6.31 12.98 5.25
N GLY A 58 7.38 12.25 4.97
CA GLY A 58 8.73 12.77 4.80
C GLY A 58 8.95 13.47 3.46
N ASN A 59 10.08 14.18 3.36
CA ASN A 59 10.54 14.84 2.14
C ASN A 59 11.52 13.97 1.31
N GLY A 60 11.82 12.75 1.77
CA GLY A 60 12.63 11.74 1.09
C GLY A 60 11.80 10.55 0.62
N VAL A 61 12.29 9.86 -0.43
CA VAL A 61 11.63 8.66 -0.97
C VAL A 61 11.85 7.47 -0.03
N ALA A 62 10.76 6.76 0.31
CA ALA A 62 10.81 5.50 1.05
C ALA A 62 10.91 4.36 0.04
N SER A 63 12.12 3.80 -0.17
CA SER A 63 12.34 2.68 -1.09
C SER A 63 12.46 1.36 -0.34
N GLY A 64 12.06 0.25 -1.00
CA GLY A 64 12.17 -1.09 -0.42
C GLY A 64 11.27 -1.31 0.79
N VAL A 65 10.17 -0.56 0.88
CA VAL A 65 9.19 -0.67 1.97
C VAL A 65 8.53 -2.05 1.88
N ARG A 66 8.40 -2.70 3.03
CA ARG A 66 7.75 -4.01 3.18
C ARG A 66 6.64 -3.89 4.21
N MET A 67 5.44 -4.29 3.82
CA MET A 67 4.30 -4.43 4.70
C MET A 67 3.90 -5.90 4.78
N THR A 68 3.56 -6.33 5.99
CA THR A 68 3.00 -7.66 6.25
C THR A 68 1.82 -7.49 7.19
N ASP A 69 0.70 -8.10 6.85
CA ASP A 69 -0.52 -8.09 7.64
C ASP A 69 -1.11 -9.50 7.72
N ARG A 70 -1.22 -10.05 8.93
CA ARG A 70 -1.76 -11.39 9.14
C ARG A 70 -3.28 -11.38 9.03
N VAL A 71 -3.83 -12.36 8.32
CA VAL A 71 -5.28 -12.58 8.26
C VAL A 71 -5.81 -12.85 9.67
N PRO A 72 -6.80 -12.09 10.15
CA PRO A 72 -7.35 -12.25 11.51
C PRO A 72 -7.86 -13.67 11.77
N ALA A 73 -7.73 -14.11 13.03
CA ALA A 73 -8.33 -15.37 13.47
C ALA A 73 -9.86 -15.36 13.26
N ASN A 74 -10.45 -16.54 13.10
CA ASN A 74 -11.89 -16.74 12.82
C ASN A 74 -12.37 -16.07 11.52
N THR A 75 -11.44 -15.76 10.62
CA THR A 75 -11.75 -15.32 9.26
C THR A 75 -10.96 -16.14 8.25
N THR A 76 -11.47 -16.20 7.02
CA THR A 76 -10.82 -16.83 5.88
C THR A 76 -10.54 -15.76 4.84
N TYR A 77 -9.32 -15.70 4.31
CA TYR A 77 -8.97 -14.78 3.24
C TYR A 77 -9.79 -15.06 1.98
N ALA A 78 -10.29 -13.99 1.34
CA ALA A 78 -10.97 -14.11 0.05
C ALA A 78 -9.94 -14.12 -1.08
N GLU A 79 -9.76 -15.27 -1.73
CA GLU A 79 -8.76 -15.44 -2.79
C GLU A 79 -8.87 -14.38 -3.90
N GLY A 80 -7.71 -13.89 -4.35
CA GLY A 80 -7.62 -12.83 -5.36
C GLY A 80 -8.19 -11.47 -4.95
N SER A 81 -8.51 -11.25 -3.66
CA SER A 81 -9.07 -9.97 -3.20
C SER A 81 -8.04 -8.89 -2.94
N VAL A 82 -6.77 -9.24 -2.78
CA VAL A 82 -5.71 -8.28 -2.51
C VAL A 82 -5.44 -7.38 -3.72
N THR A 83 -5.44 -6.07 -3.50
CA THR A 83 -5.06 -5.08 -4.50
C THR A 83 -4.23 -3.98 -3.86
N SER A 84 -3.42 -3.28 -4.67
CA SER A 84 -2.71 -2.07 -4.25
C SER A 84 -2.90 -0.96 -5.28
N THR A 85 -3.18 0.25 -4.82
CA THR A 85 -3.29 1.46 -5.63
C THR A 85 -2.37 2.55 -5.09
N THR A 86 -1.87 3.41 -5.97
CA THR A 86 -0.93 4.48 -5.62
C THR A 86 -1.60 5.84 -5.84
N GLY A 87 -1.24 6.85 -5.04
CA GLY A 87 -1.73 8.21 -5.22
C GLY A 87 -1.17 8.88 -6.49
N THR A 88 0.09 8.58 -6.81
CA THR A 88 0.76 9.06 -8.02
C THR A 88 1.57 7.95 -8.72
N SER A 89 2.09 8.22 -9.91
CA SER A 89 3.03 7.32 -10.61
C SER A 89 4.43 7.29 -9.99
N ALA A 90 4.73 8.17 -9.02
CA ALA A 90 6.02 8.18 -8.33
C ALA A 90 6.12 7.08 -7.25
N SER A 91 4.98 6.59 -6.76
CA SER A 91 4.89 5.42 -5.89
C SER A 91 4.50 4.18 -6.70
N PHE A 92 5.03 3.02 -6.33
CA PHE A 92 4.78 1.76 -7.02
C PHE A 92 5.05 0.58 -6.10
N GLY A 93 4.42 -0.55 -6.37
CA GLY A 93 4.64 -1.77 -5.61
C GLY A 93 3.69 -2.88 -6.01
N THR A 94 3.80 -4.00 -5.32
CA THR A 94 2.98 -5.18 -5.57
C THR A 94 2.50 -5.74 -4.24
N ALA A 95 1.20 -6.01 -4.15
CA ALA A 95 0.60 -6.73 -3.05
C ALA A 95 0.27 -8.17 -3.46
N TRP A 96 0.42 -9.11 -2.53
CA TRP A 96 0.03 -10.51 -2.72
C TRP A 96 -0.37 -11.15 -1.39
N TYR A 97 -1.07 -12.27 -1.48
CA TYR A 97 -1.37 -13.12 -0.35
C TYR A 97 -0.44 -14.32 -0.33
N ASP A 98 0.13 -14.63 0.83
CA ASP A 98 0.93 -15.82 1.06
C ASP A 98 0.15 -16.77 1.97
N GLN A 99 -0.35 -17.86 1.35
CA GLN A 99 -1.11 -18.89 2.03
C GLN A 99 -0.29 -19.62 3.10
N GLY A 100 1.02 -19.79 2.91
CA GLY A 100 1.88 -20.48 3.88
C GLY A 100 2.02 -19.72 5.20
N ASN A 101 2.03 -18.39 5.12
CA ASN A 101 2.09 -17.49 6.28
C ASN A 101 0.72 -16.92 6.69
N ASN A 102 -0.36 -17.26 5.98
CA ASN A 102 -1.71 -16.70 6.14
C ASN A 102 -1.69 -15.17 6.30
N SER A 103 -0.94 -14.50 5.42
CA SER A 103 -0.65 -13.06 5.53
C SER A 103 -0.66 -12.37 4.18
N VAL A 104 -1.12 -11.13 4.16
CA VAL A 104 -1.01 -10.21 3.03
C VAL A 104 0.33 -9.49 3.11
N PHE A 105 1.03 -9.43 1.99
CA PHE A 105 2.29 -8.74 1.84
C PHE A 105 2.17 -7.62 0.83
N TRP A 106 2.97 -6.58 1.00
CA TRP A 106 3.24 -5.59 -0.03
C TRP A 106 4.70 -5.19 -0.02
N ASN A 107 5.28 -5.02 -1.21
CA ASN A 107 6.60 -4.43 -1.38
C ASN A 107 6.58 -3.30 -2.39
N GLY A 108 7.32 -2.23 -2.12
CA GLY A 108 7.41 -1.14 -3.07
C GLY A 108 8.16 0.09 -2.61
N THR A 109 7.85 1.19 -3.29
CA THR A 109 8.37 2.52 -3.06
C THR A 109 7.21 3.46 -2.82
N VAL A 110 7.34 4.32 -1.80
CA VAL A 110 6.40 5.40 -1.51
C VAL A 110 7.15 6.72 -1.66
N ALA A 111 6.77 7.51 -2.65
CA ALA A 111 7.37 8.82 -2.90
C ALA A 111 7.14 9.78 -1.72
N ALA A 112 7.96 10.82 -1.62
CA ALA A 112 7.80 11.85 -0.59
C ALA A 112 6.43 12.53 -0.71
N GLY A 113 5.71 12.64 0.40
CA GLY A 113 4.37 13.21 0.46
C GLY A 113 3.26 12.36 -0.18
N ASP A 114 3.56 11.15 -0.66
CA ASP A 114 2.61 10.27 -1.35
C ASP A 114 2.14 9.11 -0.46
N LEU A 115 1.15 8.36 -0.95
CA LEU A 115 0.62 7.18 -0.28
C LEU A 115 0.36 6.01 -1.23
N VAL A 116 0.29 4.83 -0.64
CA VAL A 116 -0.16 3.59 -1.26
C VAL A 116 -1.26 2.99 -0.41
N THR A 117 -2.35 2.59 -1.06
CA THR A 117 -3.49 1.93 -0.42
C THR A 117 -3.51 0.47 -0.81
N ILE A 118 -3.47 -0.42 0.17
CA ILE A 118 -3.62 -1.86 -0.01
C ILE A 118 -4.99 -2.26 0.52
N THR A 119 -5.76 -2.99 -0.27
CA THR A 119 -7.05 -3.54 0.18
C THR A 119 -7.06 -5.04 0.05
N PHE A 120 -7.76 -5.73 0.95
CA PHE A 120 -8.05 -7.15 0.84
C PHE A 120 -9.34 -7.49 1.56
N ARG A 121 -9.92 -8.65 1.28
CA ARG A 121 -11.18 -9.09 1.88
C ARG A 121 -10.98 -10.39 2.65
N VAL A 122 -11.76 -10.54 3.71
CA VAL A 122 -11.88 -11.79 4.48
C VAL A 122 -13.36 -12.10 4.72
N THR A 123 -13.68 -13.37 4.88
CA THR A 123 -15.01 -13.84 5.28
C THR A 123 -14.94 -14.31 6.73
N VAL A 124 -15.87 -13.88 7.58
CA VAL A 124 -15.98 -14.37 8.95
C VAL A 124 -16.44 -15.83 8.92
N ASN A 125 -15.70 -16.70 9.61
CA ASN A 125 -15.98 -18.13 9.59
C ASN A 125 -17.33 -18.42 10.25
N LEU A 126 -18.09 -19.34 9.66
CA LEU A 126 -19.29 -19.86 10.30
C LEU A 126 -18.88 -20.66 11.54
N VAL A 127 -19.53 -20.36 12.67
CA VAL A 127 -19.57 -21.32 13.77
C VAL A 127 -20.65 -22.30 13.38
N LEU A 128 -20.24 -23.45 12.83
CA LEU A 128 -21.15 -24.58 12.79
C LEU A 128 -21.37 -24.98 14.25
N ASP A 129 -22.59 -24.87 14.73
CA ASP A 129 -22.96 -25.49 15.99
C ASP A 129 -22.81 -27.00 15.81
N ASP A 130 -21.84 -27.58 16.51
CA ASP A 130 -21.76 -29.01 16.65
C ASP A 130 -23.08 -29.48 17.29
N ASN A 131 -23.90 -30.16 16.47
CA ASN A 131 -24.88 -31.19 16.84
C ASN A 131 -26.38 -30.94 16.63
N THR A 132 -26.81 -30.54 15.42
CA THR A 132 -28.15 -30.95 14.96
C THR A 132 -28.11 -32.30 14.23
N SER A 133 -27.63 -33.35 14.91
CA SER A 133 -28.03 -34.72 14.58
C SER A 133 -29.46 -34.96 15.09
N ALA A 134 -30.45 -34.35 14.47
CA ALA A 134 -31.84 -34.80 14.59
C ALA A 134 -32.14 -35.77 13.44
N ILE A 135 -31.36 -36.86 13.33
CA ILE A 135 -31.91 -38.12 12.83
C ILE A 135 -32.27 -38.95 14.06
N ARG A 136 -33.45 -38.67 14.62
CA ARG A 136 -34.20 -39.67 15.39
C ARG A 136 -35.05 -40.40 14.34
N ARG A 137 -34.91 -41.72 14.31
CA ARG A 137 -35.30 -42.60 13.21
C ARG A 137 -36.76 -42.42 12.78
N GLU A 138 -36.97 -42.38 11.47
CA GLU A 138 -38.22 -42.75 10.82
C GLU A 138 -38.29 -44.29 10.82
N ASP A 139 -38.77 -44.89 11.92
CA ASP A 139 -39.38 -46.23 11.99
C ASP A 139 -39.63 -46.58 13.47
N ASP A 140 -40.83 -46.31 13.96
CA ASP A 140 -41.62 -47.33 14.66
C ASP A 140 -43.11 -46.96 14.54
N GLN A 141 -43.93 -47.96 14.21
CA GLN A 141 -45.35 -47.88 13.86
C GLN A 141 -46.24 -47.35 14.99
#